data_AF-A0A843IAH5-F1
#
_entry.id   AF-A0A843IAH5-F1
#
_cell.length_a   1.000
_cell.length_b   1.000
_cell.length_c   1.000
_cell.angle_alpha   90.00
_cell.angle_beta   90.00
_cell.angle_gamma   90.00
#
_symmetry.space_group_name_H-M   'P 1'
#
loop_
_entity.id
_entity.type
_entity.pdbx_description
1 polymer ?
#
loop_
_entity_poly.entity_id
_entity_poly.type
_entity_poly.pdbx_seq_one_letter_code
_entity_poly.pdbx_strand_id
1 'polypeptide(L)'
;MVKIIIYTGLSLSFDEAKEILDSHDDVEVIYKRPIKRGDLGHDIKENPDIIGIIDGVFHQNSSVGHKEILNVINKGITVVGASSMGALRASELDTLGMTGIGYVYEQYATGKVASDDDVAVM
;
A
#
# COMPACT_ATOMS: atom_id res chain seq x y z
N MET A 1 6.47 -20.68 2.10
CA MET A 1 6.36 -19.58 3.08
C MET A 1 6.18 -18.33 2.25
N VAL A 2 5.04 -17.67 2.37
CA VAL A 2 4.71 -16.47 1.58
C VAL A 2 5.33 -15.26 2.26
N LYS A 3 6.11 -14.47 1.53
CA LYS A 3 6.74 -13.27 2.07
C LYS A 3 5.91 -12.03 1.77
N ILE A 4 5.55 -11.29 2.81
CA ILE A 4 4.66 -10.14 2.75
C ILE A 4 5.36 -8.91 3.30
N ILE A 5 5.30 -7.78 2.60
CA ILE A 5 5.70 -6.48 3.13
C ILE A 5 4.45 -5.66 3.38
N ILE A 6 4.29 -5.09 4.58
CA ILE A 6 3.16 -4.23 4.93
C ILE A 6 3.67 -2.82 5.30
N TYR A 7 3.28 -1.81 4.52
CA TYR A 7 3.51 -0.40 4.81
C TYR A 7 2.35 0.16 5.63
N THR A 8 2.58 0.42 6.92
CA THR A 8 1.56 0.88 7.87
C THR A 8 2.16 1.75 8.97
N GLY A 9 1.33 2.26 9.88
CA GLY A 9 1.75 2.92 11.12
C GLY A 9 1.01 4.22 11.44
N LEU A 10 0.11 4.70 10.58
CA LEU A 10 -0.77 5.84 10.84
C LEU A 10 -2.23 5.40 10.99
N SER A 11 -2.73 4.58 10.07
CA SER A 11 -4.10 4.04 10.10
C SER A 11 -4.20 2.78 10.96
N LEU A 12 -3.15 1.95 10.94
CA LEU A 12 -3.06 0.70 11.70
C LEU A 12 -1.67 0.60 12.31
N SER A 13 -1.58 0.38 13.63
CA SER A 13 -0.29 0.25 14.31
C SER A 13 0.41 -1.06 13.92
N PHE A 14 1.73 -1.12 14.13
CA PHE A 14 2.47 -2.36 13.89
C PHE A 14 2.03 -3.50 14.80
N ASP A 15 1.66 -3.20 16.04
CA ASP A 15 1.27 -4.24 16.99
C ASP A 15 -0.08 -4.86 16.61
N GLU A 16 -1.07 -4.04 16.23
CA GLU A 16 -2.35 -4.54 15.70
C GLU A 16 -2.15 -5.33 14.40
N ALA A 17 -1.27 -4.88 13.51
CA ALA A 17 -1.00 -5.59 12.27
C ALA A 17 -0.35 -6.97 12.51
N LYS A 18 0.57 -7.06 13.49
CA LYS A 18 1.20 -8.32 13.92
C LYS A 18 0.21 -9.28 14.52
N GLU A 19 -0.69 -8.82 15.38
CA GLU A 19 -1.73 -9.66 15.98
C GLU A 19 -2.58 -10.38 14.91
N ILE A 20 -2.77 -9.75 13.75
CA ILE A 20 -3.55 -10.31 12.64
C ILE A 20 -2.72 -11.31 11.84
N LEU A 21 -1.55 -10.94 11.33
CA LEU A 21 -0.83 -11.74 10.33
C LEU A 21 0.22 -12.68 10.93
N ASP A 22 0.88 -12.32 12.04
CA ASP A 22 1.94 -13.16 12.64
C ASP A 22 1.36 -14.41 13.32
N SER A 23 0.03 -14.51 13.44
CA SER A 23 -0.67 -15.70 13.91
C SER A 23 -0.65 -16.88 12.93
N HIS A 24 -0.16 -16.68 11.69
CA HIS A 24 -0.12 -17.68 10.64
C HIS A 24 1.32 -18.23 10.46
N ASP A 25 1.50 -19.55 10.58
CA ASP A 25 2.83 -20.19 10.54
C ASP A 25 3.47 -20.24 9.14
N ASP A 26 2.70 -19.99 8.07
CA ASP A 26 3.13 -20.12 6.68
C ASP A 26 3.49 -18.80 5.98
N VAL A 27 3.47 -17.69 6.73
CA VAL A 27 3.79 -16.34 6.24
C VAL A 27 4.99 -15.74 6.95
N GLU A 28 5.81 -15.01 6.21
CA GLU A 28 6.87 -14.15 6.75
C GLU A 28 6.47 -12.69 6.48
N VAL A 29 6.25 -11.90 7.53
CA VAL A 29 5.77 -10.52 7.39
C VAL A 29 6.83 -9.51 7.80
N ILE A 30 7.08 -8.54 6.92
CA ILE A 30 7.99 -7.43 7.15
C ILE A 30 7.17 -6.14 7.24
N TYR A 31 7.05 -5.60 8.46
CA TYR A 31 6.36 -4.34 8.70
C TYR A 31 7.27 -3.15 8.43
N LYS A 32 6.79 -2.20 7.63
CA LYS A 32 7.49 -0.98 7.22
C LYS A 32 6.67 0.23 7.60
N ARG A 33 7.36 1.35 7.85
CA ARG A 33 6.76 2.67 8.09
C ARG A 33 5.91 3.10 6.89
N PRO A 34 5.05 4.13 7.01
CA PRO A 34 4.26 4.63 5.89
C PRO A 34 5.11 4.85 4.63
N ILE A 35 4.63 4.34 3.50
CA ILE A 35 5.38 4.30 2.25
C ILE A 35 5.73 5.69 1.74
N LYS A 36 6.93 5.83 1.18
CA LYS A 36 7.36 7.01 0.42
C LYS A 36 8.07 6.60 -0.87
N ARG A 37 8.30 7.59 -1.73
CA ARG A 37 9.06 7.47 -2.97
C ARG A 37 10.43 6.85 -2.72
N GLY A 38 10.78 5.85 -3.51
CA GLY A 38 12.03 5.11 -3.45
C GLY A 38 11.99 3.84 -2.59
N ASP A 39 11.02 3.69 -1.68
CA ASP A 39 10.99 2.54 -0.77
C ASP A 39 10.80 1.21 -1.52
N LEU A 40 9.86 1.17 -2.49
CA LEU A 40 9.60 -0.04 -3.28
C LEU A 40 10.84 -0.49 -4.06
N GLY A 41 11.61 0.44 -4.62
CA GLY A 41 12.83 0.11 -5.35
C GLY A 41 13.88 -0.60 -4.48
N HIS A 42 13.93 -0.24 -3.20
CA HIS A 42 14.79 -0.89 -2.22
C HIS A 42 14.22 -2.24 -1.78
N ASP A 43 12.94 -2.26 -1.39
CA ASP A 43 12.32 -3.38 -0.68
C ASP A 43 11.94 -4.56 -1.60
N ILE A 44 11.83 -4.36 -2.92
CA ILE A 44 11.70 -5.47 -3.90
C ILE A 44 12.88 -6.45 -3.78
N LYS A 45 14.05 -6.02 -3.30
CA LYS A 45 15.24 -6.89 -3.14
C LYS A 45 15.02 -8.02 -2.11
N GLU A 46 14.04 -7.87 -1.22
CA GLU A 46 13.64 -8.91 -0.27
C GLU A 46 12.90 -10.08 -0.95
N ASN A 47 12.57 -9.94 -2.24
CA ASN A 47 11.75 -10.85 -3.04
C ASN A 47 10.40 -11.16 -2.37
N PRO A 48 9.57 -10.15 -2.06
CA PRO A 48 8.25 -10.39 -1.51
C PRO A 48 7.30 -10.97 -2.57
N ASP A 49 6.39 -11.84 -2.13
CA ASP A 49 5.28 -12.31 -2.95
C ASP A 49 4.14 -11.27 -2.97
N ILE A 50 3.95 -10.58 -1.84
CA ILE A 50 2.86 -9.62 -1.62
C ILE A 50 3.40 -8.34 -0.98
N ILE A 51 2.92 -7.19 -1.47
CA ILE A 51 3.11 -5.88 -0.83
C ILE A 51 1.74 -5.28 -0.50
N GLY A 52 1.47 -5.09 0.78
CA GLY A 52 0.33 -4.33 1.28
C GLY A 52 0.71 -2.88 1.56
N ILE A 53 -0.05 -1.95 1.01
CA ILE A 53 0.10 -0.52 1.26
C ILE A 53 -1.15 -0.03 1.99
N ILE A 54 -0.97 0.39 3.24
CA ILE A 54 -2.04 0.98 4.07
C ILE A 54 -1.79 2.49 4.17
N ASP A 55 -0.60 2.85 4.63
CA ASP A 55 -0.22 4.24 4.92
C ASP A 55 0.91 4.73 4.03
N GLY A 56 0.90 6.03 3.74
CA GLY A 56 1.97 6.70 2.99
C GLY A 56 2.14 8.16 3.38
N VAL A 57 3.29 8.73 3.04
CA VAL A 57 3.62 10.13 3.33
C VAL A 57 3.05 11.05 2.24
N PHE A 58 2.27 12.05 2.65
CA PHE A 58 1.73 13.10 1.78
C PHE A 58 2.62 14.35 1.85
N HIS A 59 3.59 14.46 0.95
CA HIS A 59 4.25 15.72 0.61
C HIS A 59 4.56 15.66 -0.88
N GLN A 60 4.41 16.78 -1.62
CA GLN A 60 4.42 16.83 -3.09
C GLN A 60 5.59 16.08 -3.76
N ASN A 61 6.74 15.95 -3.09
CA ASN A 61 7.92 15.25 -3.62
C ASN A 61 8.21 13.87 -3.00
N SER A 62 7.44 13.43 -1.99
CA SER A 62 7.74 12.23 -1.20
C SER A 62 6.72 11.10 -1.37
N SER A 63 5.54 11.35 -1.94
CA SER A 63 4.55 10.29 -2.14
C SER A 63 5.02 9.25 -3.16
N VAL A 64 4.72 7.98 -2.87
CA VAL A 64 5.04 6.84 -3.75
C VAL A 64 4.46 7.08 -5.14
N GLY A 65 5.28 6.89 -6.18
CA GLY A 65 4.86 7.13 -7.55
C GLY A 65 4.17 5.93 -8.19
N HIS A 66 3.21 6.19 -9.08
CA HIS A 66 2.54 5.14 -9.87
C HIS A 66 3.52 4.20 -10.56
N LYS A 67 4.58 4.75 -11.17
CA LYS A 67 5.60 3.96 -11.89
C LYS A 67 6.34 2.97 -10.98
N GLU A 68 6.52 3.30 -9.70
CA GLU A 68 7.18 2.40 -8.76
C GLU A 68 6.30 1.19 -8.46
N ILE A 69 5.00 1.44 -8.23
CA ILE A 69 4.01 0.38 -8.00
C ILE A 69 3.85 -0.50 -9.24
N LEU A 70 3.73 0.10 -10.42
CA LEU A 70 3.65 -0.65 -11.69
C LEU A 70 4.91 -1.50 -11.93
N ASN A 71 6.09 -1.01 -11.56
CA ASN A 71 7.32 -1.79 -11.66
C ASN A 71 7.34 -3.01 -10.72
N VAL A 72 6.73 -2.90 -9.53
CA VAL A 72 6.52 -4.04 -8.62
C VAL A 72 5.57 -5.06 -9.25
N ILE A 73 4.42 -4.59 -9.73
CA ILE A 73 3.39 -5.45 -10.37
C ILE A 73 3.95 -6.19 -11.58
N ASN A 74 4.70 -5.49 -12.45
CA ASN A 74 5.33 -6.09 -13.64
C ASN A 74 6.37 -7.17 -13.31
N LYS A 75 6.87 -7.24 -12.06
CA LYS A 75 7.75 -8.31 -11.59
C LYS A 75 6.98 -9.52 -11.06
N GLY A 76 5.65 -9.53 -11.16
CA GLY A 76 4.78 -10.60 -10.69
C GLY A 76 4.46 -10.54 -9.20
N ILE A 77 4.80 -9.44 -8.52
CA ILE A 77 4.53 -9.23 -7.10
C ILE A 77 3.10 -8.71 -6.95
N THR A 78 2.31 -9.31 -6.07
CA THR A 78 0.94 -8.86 -5.82
C THR A 78 0.97 -7.60 -4.97
N VAL A 79 0.32 -6.53 -5.43
CA VAL A 79 0.22 -5.27 -4.68
C VAL A 79 -1.22 -5.03 -4.26
N VAL A 80 -1.45 -4.87 -2.96
CA VAL A 80 -2.77 -4.62 -2.36
C VAL A 80 -2.77 -3.25 -1.67
N GLY A 81 -3.78 -2.43 -1.94
CA GLY A 81 -3.94 -1.10 -1.34
C GLY A 81 -5.23 -0.96 -0.56
N ALA A 82 -5.16 -0.33 0.62
CA ALA A 82 -6.30 -0.09 1.49
C ALA A 82 -6.16 1.20 2.31
N SER A 83 -7.22 1.56 3.04
CA SER A 83 -7.28 2.70 3.97
C SER A 83 -6.90 4.06 3.38
N SER A 84 -5.65 4.50 3.52
CA SER A 84 -5.23 5.88 3.27
C SER A 84 -4.61 5.99 1.86
N MET A 85 -3.33 6.35 1.75
CA MET A 85 -2.58 6.40 0.49
C MET A 85 -2.69 5.09 -0.31
N GLY A 86 -2.79 3.95 0.37
CA GLY A 86 -2.96 2.65 -0.28
C GLY A 86 -4.24 2.56 -1.10
N ALA A 87 -5.36 2.99 -0.53
CA ALA A 87 -6.65 2.99 -1.21
C ALA A 87 -6.65 3.93 -2.42
N LEU A 88 -6.07 5.13 -2.28
CA LEU A 88 -5.94 6.09 -3.38
C LEU A 88 -5.09 5.53 -4.52
N ARG A 89 -3.93 4.93 -4.21
CA ARG A 89 -3.07 4.35 -5.27
C ARG A 89 -3.73 3.15 -5.92
N ALA A 90 -4.49 2.36 -5.17
CA ALA A 90 -5.24 1.25 -5.73
C ALA A 90 -6.34 1.72 -6.69
N SER A 91 -7.13 2.75 -6.36
CA SER A 91 -8.16 3.27 -7.28
C SER A 91 -7.60 3.87 -8.55
N GLU A 92 -6.37 4.38 -8.52
CA GLU A 92 -5.68 4.90 -9.70
C GLU A 92 -5.03 3.80 -10.56
N LEU A 93 -4.77 2.62 -9.98
CA LEU A 93 -3.97 1.54 -10.60
C LEU A 93 -4.67 0.19 -10.68
N ASP A 94 -5.95 0.11 -10.31
CA ASP A 94 -6.69 -1.16 -10.26
C ASP A 94 -6.85 -1.80 -11.64
N THR A 95 -7.12 -1.01 -12.67
CA THR A 95 -7.13 -1.47 -14.07
C THR A 95 -5.74 -1.88 -14.59
N LEU A 96 -4.68 -1.62 -13.81
CA LEU A 96 -3.29 -1.92 -14.15
C LEU A 96 -2.68 -2.99 -13.24
N GLY A 97 -3.50 -3.67 -12.42
CA GLY A 97 -3.10 -4.86 -11.65
C GLY A 97 -2.86 -4.64 -10.15
N MET A 98 -3.07 -3.43 -9.63
CA MET A 98 -3.11 -3.23 -8.18
C MET A 98 -4.48 -3.69 -7.64
N THR A 99 -4.52 -4.37 -6.51
CA THR A 99 -5.79 -4.78 -5.89
C THR A 99 -6.19 -3.77 -4.82
N GLY A 100 -7.32 -3.10 -4.99
CA GLY A 100 -7.90 -2.24 -3.96
C GLY A 100 -8.90 -2.98 -3.09
N ILE A 101 -8.86 -2.73 -1.78
CA ILE A 101 -9.82 -3.34 -0.84
C ILE A 101 -10.35 -2.33 0.18
N GLY A 102 -11.58 -2.58 0.63
CA GLY A 102 -12.21 -1.89 1.73
C GLY A 102 -12.92 -0.58 1.34
N TYR A 103 -13.62 -0.03 2.32
CA TYR A 103 -14.54 1.09 2.14
C TYR A 103 -13.91 2.31 1.46
N VAL A 104 -12.70 2.71 1.88
CA VAL A 104 -12.06 3.93 1.35
C VAL A 104 -11.66 3.76 -0.12
N TYR A 105 -11.16 2.58 -0.51
CA TYR A 105 -10.89 2.27 -1.91
C TYR A 105 -12.18 2.35 -2.75
N GLU A 106 -13.28 1.76 -2.27
CA GLU A 106 -14.57 1.83 -2.98
C GLU A 106 -15.06 3.27 -3.17
N GLN A 107 -14.85 4.15 -2.18
CA GLN A 107 -15.21 5.56 -2.31
C GLN A 107 -14.39 6.28 -3.40
N TYR A 108 -13.10 5.97 -3.51
CA TYR A 108 -12.26 6.51 -4.59
C TYR A 108 -12.58 5.88 -5.96
N ALA A 109 -12.70 4.56 -6.04
CA ALA A 109 -12.95 3.82 -7.29
C ALA A 109 -14.31 4.18 -7.92
N THR A 110 -15.31 4.49 -7.10
CA THR A 110 -16.63 4.93 -7.59
C THR A 110 -16.71 6.44 -7.89
N GLY A 111 -15.61 7.18 -7.72
CA GLY A 111 -15.56 8.62 -7.96
C GLY A 111 -16.42 9.44 -7.00
N LYS A 112 -16.87 8.85 -5.88
CA LYS A 112 -17.61 9.57 -4.83
C LYS A 112 -16.72 10.53 -4.06
N VAL A 113 -15.41 10.29 -4.06
CA VAL A 113 -14.38 11.25 -3.66
C VAL A 113 -13.76 11.79 -4.94
N ALA A 114 -14.33 12.88 -5.47
CA ALA A 114 -13.78 13.58 -6.60
C ALA A 114 -12.99 14.80 -6.11
N SER A 115 -11.69 14.80 -6.42
CA SER A 115 -10.77 15.96 -6.40
C SER A 115 -9.95 16.18 -5.12
N ASP A 116 -8.67 16.44 -5.37
CA ASP A 116 -7.50 16.61 -4.49
C ASP A 116 -7.57 17.74 -3.43
N ASP A 117 -8.75 18.31 -3.12
CA ASP A 117 -8.87 19.50 -2.28
C ASP A 117 -9.28 19.23 -0.81
N ASP A 118 -9.68 18.01 -0.42
CA ASP A 118 -10.20 17.74 0.94
C ASP A 118 -9.26 16.90 1.85
N VAL A 119 -8.02 16.60 1.43
CA VAL A 119 -7.09 15.75 2.21
C VAL A 119 -5.77 16.45 2.59
N ALA A 120 -5.74 17.78 2.56
CA ALA A 120 -4.72 18.55 3.27
C ALA A 120 -5.18 18.81 4.70
N VAL A 121 -4.84 17.90 5.62
CA VAL A 121 -4.85 18.25 7.05
C VAL A 121 -3.61 19.13 7.28
N MET A 122 -3.83 20.40 7.65
CA MET A 122 -2.77 21.33 8.09
C MET A 122 -2.03 20.83 9.32
#